data_AF-A0A7S3HMC6-F1
#
_entry.id   AF-A0A7S3HMC6-F1
#
_cell.length_a   1.000
_cell.length_b   1.000
_cell.length_c   1.000
_cell.angle_alpha   90.00
_cell.angle_beta   90.00
_cell.angle_gamma   90.00
#
_symmetry.space_group_name_H-M   'P 1'
#
loop_
_entity.id
_entity.type
_entity.pdbx_description
1 polymer ?
#
loop_
_entity_poly.entity_id
_entity_poly.type
_entity_poly.pdbx_seq_one_letter_code
_entity_poly.pdbx_strand_id
1 'polypeptide(L)'
;GPIHEGDYDTMANVTLGFKSSLRAEIGPLAWFHVNVANEVPIGVSSVGTSGADLLHSCLDMGLKLDVAHEAEVDFSILEHNFTQHWGPHADRHHDGAVLHKCKDLHPPVPEEMTVVV
;
A
#
# COMPACT_ATOMS: atom_id res chain seq x y z
N GLY A 1 -15.60 9.19 -26.80
CA GLY A 1 -15.93 10.43 -27.52
C GLY A 1 -14.98 11.52 -27.07
N PRO A 2 -15.01 12.72 -27.65
CA PRO A 2 -14.25 13.84 -27.11
C PRO A 2 -14.74 14.15 -25.69
N ILE A 3 -13.82 14.54 -24.80
CA ILE A 3 -14.11 14.98 -23.43
C ILE A 3 -14.80 16.35 -23.54
N HIS A 4 -15.98 16.51 -22.95
CA HIS A 4 -16.72 17.77 -22.95
C HIS A 4 -16.24 18.68 -21.81
N GLU A 5 -16.34 19.99 -22.00
CA GLU A 5 -16.08 20.96 -20.94
C GLU A 5 -16.97 20.64 -19.72
N GLY A 6 -16.37 20.43 -18.55
CA GLY A 6 -17.05 19.99 -17.33
C GLY A 6 -16.97 18.49 -17.01
N ASP A 7 -16.39 17.67 -17.88
CA ASP A 7 -16.01 16.29 -17.53
C ASP A 7 -14.71 16.31 -16.69
N TYR A 8 -14.66 15.48 -15.64
CA TYR A 8 -13.47 15.36 -14.79
C TYR A 8 -13.17 13.90 -14.45
N ASP A 9 -11.87 13.60 -14.43
CA ASP A 9 -11.29 12.34 -13.95
C ASP A 9 -10.12 12.72 -13.06
N THR A 10 -10.27 12.46 -11.77
CA THR A 10 -9.31 12.85 -10.73
C THR A 10 -9.05 11.68 -9.80
N MET A 11 -7.77 11.52 -9.43
CA MET A 11 -7.33 10.53 -8.47
C MET A 11 -6.31 11.12 -7.51
N ALA A 12 -6.40 10.70 -6.25
CA ALA A 12 -5.44 11.01 -5.21
C ALA A 12 -5.09 9.72 -4.45
N ASN A 13 -3.80 9.45 -4.29
CA ASN A 13 -3.32 8.27 -3.59
C ASN A 13 -2.36 8.68 -2.47
N VAL A 14 -2.55 8.11 -1.29
CA VAL A 14 -1.68 8.27 -0.12
C VAL A 14 -1.34 6.88 0.40
N THR A 15 -0.05 6.57 0.49
CA THR A 15 0.42 5.32 1.10
C THR A 15 1.18 5.64 2.38
N LEU A 16 0.75 5.04 3.49
CA LEU A 16 1.42 5.12 4.78
C LEU A 16 2.01 3.76 5.11
N GLY A 17 3.28 3.70 5.46
CA GLY A 17 3.91 2.42 5.80
C GLY A 17 5.07 2.60 6.75
N PHE A 18 5.45 1.51 7.41
CA PHE A 18 6.71 1.42 8.11
C PHE A 18 7.47 0.16 7.69
N LYS A 19 8.79 0.27 7.76
CA LYS A 19 9.71 -0.86 7.53
C LYS A 19 10.59 -0.95 8.75
N SER A 20 10.67 -2.13 9.34
CA SER A 20 11.53 -2.40 10.47
C SER A 20 12.39 -3.64 10.19
N SER A 21 13.61 -3.61 10.69
CA SER A 21 14.54 -4.73 10.66
C SER A 21 15.08 -4.95 12.06
N LEU A 22 15.07 -6.20 12.52
CA LEU A 22 15.69 -6.60 13.77
C LEU A 22 16.79 -7.61 13.46
N ARG A 23 18.02 -7.29 13.85
CA ARG A 23 19.16 -8.20 13.77
C ARG A 23 19.67 -8.47 15.18
N ALA A 24 19.78 -9.75 15.51
CA ALA A 24 20.35 -10.24 16.76
C ALA A 24 21.61 -11.04 16.46
N GLU A 25 22.68 -10.80 17.20
CA GLU A 25 23.98 -11.45 17.03
C GLU A 25 24.41 -12.08 18.35
N ILE A 26 24.92 -13.31 18.28
CA ILE A 26 25.49 -14.05 19.41
C ILE A 26 26.97 -14.24 19.12
N GLY A 27 27.74 -13.16 19.30
CA GLY A 27 29.15 -13.14 18.97
C GLY A 27 29.40 -13.56 17.51
N PRO A 28 30.53 -14.25 17.23
CA PRO A 28 30.81 -14.77 15.89
C PRO A 28 30.11 -16.11 15.59
N LEU A 29 29.26 -16.61 16.49
CA LEU A 29 28.71 -17.97 16.39
C LEU A 29 27.37 -18.02 15.68
N ALA A 30 26.57 -16.97 15.76
CA ALA A 30 25.25 -16.97 15.16
C ALA A 30 24.73 -15.55 14.96
N TRP A 31 23.95 -15.37 13.90
CA TRP A 31 23.12 -14.20 13.74
C TRP A 31 21.73 -14.58 13.22
N PHE A 32 20.77 -13.75 13.56
CA PHE A 32 19.39 -13.87 13.14
C PHE A 32 18.88 -12.50 12.72
N HIS A 33 18.18 -12.44 11.60
CA HIS A 33 17.67 -11.22 11.00
C HIS A 33 16.20 -11.40 10.62
N VAL A 34 15.36 -10.46 11.02
CA VAL A 34 13.94 -10.40 10.64
C VAL A 34 13.64 -9.05 10.05
N ASN A 35 12.95 -9.04 8.92
CA ASN A 35 12.42 -7.87 8.26
C ASN A 35 10.89 -7.91 8.32
N VAL A 36 10.30 -6.79 8.71
CA VAL A 36 8.85 -6.57 8.66
C VAL A 36 8.61 -5.29 7.88
N ALA A 37 7.80 -5.37 6.85
CA ALA A 37 7.32 -4.20 6.11
C ALA A 37 5.81 -4.24 6.06
N ASN A 38 5.18 -3.11 6.33
CA ASN A 38 3.73 -2.97 6.20
C ASN A 38 3.40 -1.64 5.57
N GLU A 39 2.37 -1.66 4.73
CA GLU A 39 1.90 -0.50 3.99
C GLU A 39 0.38 -0.49 3.99
N VAL A 40 -0.21 0.68 4.17
CA VAL A 40 -1.64 0.95 4.09
C VAL A 40 -1.83 1.93 2.95
N PRO A 41 -2.04 1.44 1.71
CA PRO A 41 -2.41 2.29 0.59
C PRO A 41 -3.87 2.76 0.75
N ILE A 42 -4.09 4.05 0.56
CA ILE A 42 -5.40 4.70 0.55
C ILE A 42 -5.53 5.46 -0.77
N GLY A 43 -6.54 5.13 -1.56
CA GLY A 43 -6.84 5.78 -2.83
C GLY A 43 -8.22 6.41 -2.80
N VAL A 44 -8.33 7.60 -3.38
CA VAL A 44 -9.62 8.24 -3.68
C VAL A 44 -9.64 8.56 -5.17
N SER A 45 -10.66 8.09 -5.87
CA SER A 45 -10.90 8.41 -7.27
C SER A 45 -12.26 9.05 -7.43
N SER A 46 -12.39 9.95 -8.40
CA SER A 46 -13.67 10.55 -8.74
C SER A 46 -13.76 10.82 -10.22
N VAL A 47 -14.81 10.29 -10.84
CA VAL A 47 -15.12 10.49 -12.25
C VAL A 47 -16.51 11.06 -12.37
N GLY A 48 -16.72 11.98 -13.31
CA GLY A 48 -18.05 12.50 -13.59
C GLY A 48 -18.15 13.18 -14.93
N THR A 49 -19.38 13.29 -15.40
CA THR A 49 -19.69 13.83 -16.72
C THR A 49 -20.68 14.98 -16.59
N SER A 50 -20.45 16.09 -17.30
CA SER A 50 -21.32 17.27 -17.23
C SER A 50 -22.75 17.02 -17.73
N GLY A 51 -22.96 15.97 -18.54
CA GLY A 51 -24.28 15.61 -19.08
C GLY A 51 -25.17 14.73 -18.20
N ALA A 52 -24.64 14.14 -17.12
CA ALA A 52 -25.38 13.17 -16.29
C ALA A 52 -25.62 13.62 -14.85
N ASP A 53 -25.15 14.81 -14.47
CA ASP A 53 -25.19 15.34 -13.10
C ASP A 53 -24.75 14.28 -12.05
N LEU A 54 -23.74 13.49 -12.42
CA LEU A 54 -23.32 12.32 -11.67
C LEU A 54 -21.81 12.36 -11.47
N LEU A 55 -21.42 12.37 -10.20
CA LEU A 55 -20.06 12.28 -9.72
C LEU A 55 -19.91 10.92 -9.01
N HIS A 56 -19.20 9.98 -9.63
CA HIS A 56 -18.90 8.68 -9.04
C HIS A 56 -17.56 8.75 -8.33
N SER A 57 -17.58 8.76 -6.99
CA SER A 57 -16.36 8.73 -6.17
C SER A 57 -16.16 7.38 -5.52
N CYS A 58 -14.94 6.87 -5.53
CA CYS A 58 -14.54 5.65 -4.82
C CYS A 58 -13.45 5.94 -3.78
N LEU A 59 -13.53 5.24 -2.66
CA LEU A 59 -12.51 5.12 -1.64
C LEU A 59 -12.00 3.68 -1.62
N ASP A 60 -10.70 3.54 -1.80
CA ASP A 60 -9.96 2.28 -1.76
C ASP A 60 -9.01 2.29 -0.58
N MET A 61 -9.00 1.22 0.21
CA MET A 61 -8.01 0.99 1.25
C MET A 61 -7.49 -0.43 1.16
N GLY A 62 -6.17 -0.58 1.17
CA GLY A 62 -5.50 -1.88 1.21
C GLY A 62 -4.67 -2.07 2.48
N LEU A 63 -4.20 -3.29 2.65
CA LEU A 63 -3.18 -3.64 3.63
C LEU A 63 -2.14 -4.53 2.96
N LYS A 64 -0.89 -4.12 3.05
CA LYS A 64 0.28 -4.90 2.66
C LYS A 64 1.07 -5.26 3.90
N LEU A 65 1.45 -6.53 4.03
CA LEU A 65 2.30 -7.02 5.10
C LEU A 65 3.27 -8.07 4.55
N ASP A 66 4.55 -7.76 4.71
CA ASP A 66 5.67 -8.62 4.37
C ASP A 66 6.47 -8.93 5.62
N VAL A 67 6.70 -10.21 5.86
CA VAL A 67 7.59 -10.70 6.92
C VAL A 67 8.57 -11.68 6.30
N ALA A 68 9.86 -11.45 6.55
CA ALA A 68 10.92 -12.34 6.11
C ALA A 68 11.98 -12.52 7.20
N HIS A 69 12.61 -13.70 7.25
CA HIS A 69 13.71 -13.96 8.16
C HIS A 69 14.90 -14.62 7.47
N GLU A 70 16.05 -14.50 8.13
CA GLU A 70 17.32 -15.07 7.70
C GLU A 70 18.15 -15.37 8.94
N ALA A 71 18.95 -16.43 8.90
CA ALA A 71 19.75 -16.87 10.04
C ALA A 71 21.02 -17.55 9.56
N GLU A 72 22.06 -17.47 10.38
CA GLU A 72 23.29 -18.21 10.17
C GLU A 72 23.87 -18.64 11.51
N VAL A 73 24.52 -19.79 11.51
CA VAL A 73 25.27 -20.32 12.64
C VAL A 73 26.61 -20.81 12.13
N ASP A 74 27.67 -20.35 12.79
CA ASP A 74 29.06 -20.74 12.60
C ASP A 74 29.57 -21.45 13.85
N PHE A 75 30.08 -22.66 13.70
CA PHE A 75 30.73 -23.38 14.79
C PHE A 75 31.96 -24.16 14.32
N SER A 76 32.98 -24.20 15.18
CA SER A 76 34.23 -24.90 14.91
C SER A 76 34.39 -26.09 15.85
N ILE A 77 34.65 -27.28 15.30
CA ILE A 77 34.95 -28.51 16.07
C ILE A 77 36.21 -29.14 15.49
N LEU A 78 37.25 -29.33 16.32
CA LEU A 78 38.48 -30.07 15.98
C LEU A 78 39.06 -29.66 14.61
N GLU A 79 39.39 -28.38 14.45
CA GLU A 79 39.91 -27.77 13.20
C GLU A 79 38.94 -27.71 12.01
N HIS A 80 37.71 -28.19 12.15
CA HIS A 80 36.69 -28.12 11.12
C HIS A 80 35.74 -26.95 11.41
N ASN A 81 35.50 -26.10 10.41
CA ASN A 81 34.51 -25.04 10.48
C ASN A 81 33.23 -25.51 9.79
N PHE A 82 32.11 -25.32 10.47
CA PHE A 82 30.78 -25.60 9.95
C PHE A 82 29.99 -24.30 9.95
N THR A 83 29.48 -23.95 8.78
CA THR A 83 28.56 -22.82 8.60
C THR A 83 27.25 -23.40 8.11
N GLN A 84 26.17 -23.03 8.79
CA GLN A 84 24.82 -23.37 8.38
C GLN A 84 24.03 -22.08 8.23
N HIS A 85 23.55 -21.85 7.01
CA HIS A 85 22.77 -20.68 6.63
C HIS A 85 21.31 -21.07 6.35
N TRP A 86 20.37 -20.22 6.71
CA TRP A 86 18.95 -20.35 6.43
C TRP A 86 18.38 -19.01 5.95
N GLY A 87 17.83 -18.99 4.74
CA GLY A 87 17.09 -17.84 4.21
C GLY A 87 17.79 -17.14 3.04
N PRO A 88 17.35 -15.91 2.70
CA PRO A 88 16.16 -15.26 3.25
C PRO A 88 14.88 -16.03 2.89
N HIS A 89 13.97 -16.18 3.83
CA HIS A 89 12.68 -16.82 3.63
C HIS A 89 11.54 -15.84 3.89
N ALA A 90 10.57 -15.77 2.96
CA ALA A 90 9.36 -15.01 3.15
C ALA A 90 8.37 -15.83 3.98
N ASP A 91 8.12 -15.40 5.21
CA ASP A 91 7.18 -16.06 6.13
C ASP A 91 5.73 -15.74 5.79
N ARG A 92 5.51 -14.48 5.40
CA ARG A 92 4.18 -13.98 5.09
C ARG A 92 4.26 -12.88 4.07
N HIS A 93 3.41 -13.01 3.06
CA HIS A 93 3.07 -11.95 2.14
C HIS A 93 1.55 -11.80 2.16
N HIS A 94 1.07 -10.61 2.46
CA HIS A 94 -0.32 -10.26 2.33
C HIS A 94 -0.40 -8.99 1.49
N ASP A 95 -1.16 -9.05 0.40
CA ASP A 95 -1.57 -7.88 -0.37
C ASP A 95 -3.08 -8.06 -0.61
N GLY A 96 -3.88 -7.16 -0.04
CA GLY A 96 -5.33 -7.29 -0.07
C GLY A 96 -6.04 -5.96 0.06
N ALA A 97 -7.15 -5.83 -0.67
CA ALA A 97 -8.11 -4.76 -0.47
C ALA A 97 -8.89 -5.02 0.83
N VAL A 98 -8.86 -4.05 1.75
CA VAL A 98 -9.58 -4.10 3.02
C VAL A 98 -10.92 -3.39 2.90
N LEU A 99 -10.98 -2.33 2.08
CA LEU A 99 -12.18 -1.55 1.85
C LEU A 99 -12.22 -1.07 0.40
N HIS A 100 -13.35 -1.27 -0.24
CA HIS A 100 -13.71 -0.60 -1.49
C HIS A 100 -15.13 -0.06 -1.33
N LYS A 101 -15.29 1.26 -1.40
CA LYS A 101 -16.59 1.93 -1.26
C LYS A 101 -16.73 3.01 -2.30
N CYS A 102 -17.74 2.89 -3.16
CA CYS A 102 -18.09 3.92 -4.11
C CYS A 102 -19.43 4.56 -3.73
N LYS A 103 -19.57 5.84 -4.08
CA LYS A 103 -20.79 6.61 -3.91
C LYS A 103 -21.00 7.52 -5.11
N ASP A 104 -22.24 7.48 -5.58
CA ASP A 104 -22.75 8.42 -6.55
C ASP A 104 -23.23 9.68 -5.83
N LEU A 105 -22.67 10.81 -6.23
CA LEU A 105 -23.01 12.15 -5.76
C LEU A 105 -23.64 12.90 -6.93
N HIS A 106 -24.84 13.46 -6.72
CA HIS A 106 -25.45 14.38 -7.67
C HIS A 106 -25.19 15.80 -7.15
N PRO A 107 -24.21 16.52 -7.72
CA PRO A 107 -23.96 17.89 -7.31
C PRO A 107 -25.19 18.76 -7.60
N PRO A 108 -25.52 19.75 -6.76
CA PRO A 108 -26.64 20.64 -7.05
C PRO A 108 -26.35 21.43 -8.33
N VAL A 109 -27.32 21.49 -9.24
CA VAL A 109 -27.27 22.36 -10.43
C VAL A 109 -27.00 23.79 -9.95
N PRO A 110 -25.98 24.49 -10.46
CA PRO A 110 -25.77 25.89 -10.14
C PRO A 110 -27.03 26.67 -10.56
N GLU A 111 -27.72 27.30 -9.60
CA GLU A 111 -28.76 28.27 -9.96
C GLU A 111 -28.08 29.36 -10.79
N GLU A 112 -28.52 29.53 -12.05
CA GLU A 112 -28.08 30.63 -12.88
C GLU A 112 -28.36 31.93 -12.12
N MET A 113 -27.29 32.59 -11.68
CA MET A 113 -27.38 33.90 -11.08
C MET A 113 -27.71 34.89 -12.21
N THR A 114 -29.01 35.08 -12.47
CA THR A 114 -29.50 36.13 -13.37
C THR A 114 -29.04 37.48 -12.85
N VAL A 115 -27.96 38.01 -13.42
CA VAL A 115 -27.59 39.41 -13.30
C VAL A 115 -28.57 40.20 -14.15
N VAL A 116 -29.57 40.78 -13.51
CA VAL A 116 -30.47 41.75 -14.15
C VAL A 116 -29.66 43.05 -14.29
N VAL A 117 -29.33 43.41 -15.53
CA VAL A 117 -28.71 44.71 -15.90
C VAL A 117 -29.79 45.73 -16.18
#